data_AF-A0A498DR53-F1
#
_entry.id   AF-A0A498DR53-F1
#
_cell.length_a   1.000
_cell.length_b   1.000
_cell.length_c   1.000
_cell.angle_alpha   90.00
_cell.angle_beta   90.00
_cell.angle_gamma   90.00
#
_symmetry.space_group_name_H-M   'P 1'
#
loop_
_entity.id
_entity.type
_entity.pdbx_description
1 polymer ?
#
loop_
_entity_poly.entity_id
_entity_poly.type
_entity_poly.pdbx_seq_one_letter_code
_entity_poly.pdbx_strand_id
1 'polypeptide(L)'
;MGVREDMGADMARGPAPRVQTVQCRVVDVTDDGRVNLDYGGALILDVQCSTAYRGRQAGDLVHVRPGAKPVVLYAVGDDPGSANEASVRELAREVAVDEAAVSAATWGTAAPSGSGWQQATTPWVRKSGDGRTEVYFQLGTASDTSPPSSAKAPRSVTITPNSSGSWRGGRPDDYASAPMQGDWTGGGNRRGGWFYGAKIATACQGKTVSSMRVSFTRRRGSGRNARVPMHLYLHDYQQPPGGQLTLGSGPEELLRLSVGAKGTATLPASWRNALASGSARGLAIYDSGRSDYAGFGGGSISISFSA
;
A
#
# COMPACT_ATOMS: atom_id res chain seq x y z
N MET A 1 30.74 20.05 -20.61
CA MET A 1 31.26 19.02 -19.69
C MET A 1 30.11 18.10 -19.35
N GLY A 2 30.35 16.79 -19.33
CA GLY A 2 29.35 15.80 -18.99
C GLY A 2 29.17 15.68 -17.48
N VAL A 3 27.98 15.28 -17.02
CA VAL A 3 27.61 15.16 -15.60
C VAL A 3 28.60 14.30 -14.78
N ARG A 4 29.25 13.30 -15.41
CA ARG A 4 30.30 12.48 -14.78
C ARG A 4 31.60 13.25 -14.54
N GLU A 5 31.92 14.20 -15.41
CA GLU A 5 33.12 15.05 -15.31
C GLU A 5 32.91 16.14 -14.25
N ASP A 6 31.70 16.71 -14.17
CA ASP A 6 31.37 17.69 -13.13
C ASP A 6 31.36 17.05 -11.74
N MET A 7 30.81 15.84 -11.62
CA MET A 7 30.84 15.07 -10.38
C MET A 7 32.27 14.65 -9.98
N GLY A 8 33.12 14.32 -10.96
CA GLY A 8 34.54 14.04 -10.73
C GLY A 8 35.34 15.30 -10.34
N ALA A 9 35.01 16.46 -10.92
CA ALA A 9 35.65 17.74 -10.63
C ALA A 9 35.30 18.26 -9.24
N ASP A 10 34.05 18.09 -8.80
CA ASP A 10 33.63 18.40 -7.44
C ASP A 10 34.24 17.45 -6.41
N MET A 11 34.52 16.19 -6.79
CA MET A 11 35.25 15.23 -5.94
C MET A 11 36.75 15.56 -5.79
N ALA A 12 37.37 16.21 -6.78
CA ALA A 12 38.79 16.50 -6.78
C ALA A 12 39.19 17.72 -5.93
N ARG A 13 38.21 18.53 -5.48
CA ARG A 13 38.45 19.76 -4.72
C ARG A 13 38.42 19.47 -3.20
N GLY A 14 39.58 19.20 -2.60
CA GLY A 14 39.75 19.02 -1.14
C GLY A 14 39.45 20.28 -0.27
N PRO A 15 39.38 20.18 1.08
CA PRO A 15 38.34 20.80 1.95
C PRO A 15 38.75 22.15 2.63
N ALA A 16 37.92 23.01 3.30
CA ALA A 16 36.62 22.93 4.03
C ALA A 16 35.95 24.36 4.22
N PRO A 17 34.81 24.60 4.93
CA PRO A 17 33.61 23.81 5.25
C PRO A 17 32.30 24.55 4.84
N ARG A 18 31.59 24.05 3.83
CA ARG A 18 30.13 24.07 3.88
C ARG A 18 29.71 22.66 3.54
N VAL A 19 28.78 22.09 4.31
CA VAL A 19 28.05 20.91 3.85
C VAL A 19 27.31 21.37 2.60
N GLN A 20 27.91 21.21 1.43
CA GLN A 20 27.26 21.51 0.18
C GLN A 20 26.18 20.47 0.02
N THR A 21 24.96 20.83 0.42
CA THR A 21 23.79 20.01 0.11
C THR A 21 23.33 20.35 -1.28
N VAL A 22 23.00 19.33 -2.06
CA VAL A 22 22.33 19.49 -3.34
C VAL A 22 20.87 19.09 -3.19
N GLN A 23 19.99 19.77 -3.91
CA GLN A 23 18.58 19.38 -3.95
C GLN A 23 18.40 18.32 -5.03
N CYS A 24 17.79 17.20 -4.65
CA CYS A 24 17.44 16.11 -5.55
C CYS A 24 15.95 15.85 -5.47
N ARG A 25 15.39 15.25 -6.53
CA ARG A 25 14.01 14.75 -6.50
C ARG A 25 14.03 13.27 -6.15
N VAL A 26 13.17 12.86 -5.22
CA VAL A 26 12.93 11.45 -4.94
C VAL A 26 12.15 10.86 -6.09
N VAL A 27 12.75 9.87 -6.74
CA VAL A 27 12.12 9.10 -7.81
C VAL A 27 11.21 8.09 -7.16
N ASP A 28 11.72 7.15 -6.38
CA ASP A 28 10.89 6.13 -5.72
C ASP A 28 11.41 5.82 -4.31
N VAL A 29 10.54 5.23 -3.48
CA VAL A 29 10.89 4.68 -2.18
C VAL A 29 11.09 3.18 -2.30
N THR A 30 12.18 2.68 -1.75
CA THR A 30 12.54 1.26 -1.81
C THR A 30 11.83 0.47 -0.72
N ASP A 31 11.78 -0.85 -0.90
CA ASP A 31 11.21 -1.80 0.06
C ASP A 31 11.87 -1.77 1.45
N ASP A 32 13.16 -1.44 1.53
CA ASP A 32 13.91 -1.27 2.78
C ASP A 32 13.92 0.17 3.31
N GLY A 33 13.06 1.03 2.73
CA GLY A 33 12.82 2.40 3.16
C GLY A 33 13.83 3.43 2.64
N ARG A 34 14.85 3.04 1.87
CA ARG A 34 15.73 4.00 1.18
C ARG A 34 14.98 4.69 0.03
N VAL A 35 15.68 5.58 -0.68
CA VAL A 35 15.10 6.25 -1.85
C VAL A 35 16.01 6.17 -3.06
N ASN A 36 15.39 6.09 -4.22
CA ASN A 36 16.04 6.34 -5.50
C ASN A 36 15.88 7.82 -5.84
N LEU A 37 16.94 8.48 -6.30
CA LEU A 37 16.97 9.92 -6.54
C LEU A 37 17.27 10.24 -8.00
N ASP A 38 16.67 11.32 -8.49
CA ASP A 38 17.10 12.01 -9.70
C ASP A 38 18.05 13.14 -9.31
N TYR A 39 19.29 13.02 -9.73
CA TYR A 39 20.33 14.01 -9.56
C TYR A 39 20.80 14.50 -10.94
N GLY A 40 20.25 15.62 -11.40
CA GLY A 40 20.63 16.22 -12.68
C GLY A 40 20.38 15.30 -13.89
N GLY A 41 19.32 14.47 -13.85
CA GLY A 41 19.00 13.50 -14.89
C GLY A 41 19.63 12.11 -14.68
N ALA A 42 20.51 11.96 -13.68
CA ALA A 42 21.08 10.68 -13.31
C ALA A 42 20.28 10.01 -12.18
N LEU A 43 19.89 8.76 -12.39
CA LEU A 43 19.24 7.95 -11.36
C LEU A 43 20.28 7.37 -10.39
N ILE A 44 20.20 7.79 -9.13
CA ILE A 44 21.00 7.26 -8.02
C ILE A 44 20.13 6.30 -7.21
N LEU A 45 20.60 5.07 -6.99
CA LEU A 45 19.80 4.01 -6.38
C LEU A 45 20.10 3.82 -4.89
N ASP A 46 19.12 3.32 -4.15
CA ASP A 46 19.25 2.84 -2.76
C ASP A 46 19.95 3.86 -1.83
N VAL A 47 19.63 5.15 -1.98
CA VAL A 47 20.23 6.24 -1.23
C VAL A 47 19.73 6.24 0.20
N GLN A 48 20.68 6.19 1.13
CA GLN A 48 20.40 6.20 2.57
C GLN A 48 19.70 7.49 2.98
N CYS A 49 18.73 7.36 3.87
CA CYS A 49 17.99 8.49 4.41
C CYS A 49 18.28 8.63 5.90
N SER A 50 18.48 9.85 6.36
CA SER A 50 18.49 10.16 7.78
C SER A 50 17.13 9.83 8.41
N THR A 51 17.11 9.73 9.75
CA THR A 51 15.88 9.57 10.52
C THR A 51 14.99 10.82 10.53
N ALA A 52 15.51 11.97 10.10
CA ALA A 52 14.75 13.22 9.99
C ALA A 52 13.84 13.25 8.76
N TYR A 53 14.18 12.51 7.70
CA TYR A 53 13.30 12.38 6.53
C TYR A 53 12.29 11.24 6.73
N ARG A 54 11.14 11.59 7.32
CA ARG A 54 9.99 10.70 7.57
C ARG A 54 8.97 10.82 6.42
N GLY A 55 7.98 9.94 6.37
CA GLY A 55 6.88 10.05 5.38
C GLY A 55 7.33 10.00 3.92
N ARG A 56 8.45 9.33 3.61
CA ARG A 56 9.12 9.34 2.32
C ARG A 56 8.15 9.00 1.18
N GLN A 57 8.13 9.80 0.13
CA GLN A 57 7.30 9.53 -1.04
C GLN A 57 7.99 9.93 -2.36
N ALA A 58 7.54 9.32 -3.45
CA ALA A 58 7.96 9.70 -4.80
C ALA A 58 7.53 11.14 -5.10
N GLY A 59 8.42 11.93 -5.68
CA GLY A 59 8.19 13.33 -6.05
C GLY A 59 8.75 14.36 -5.07
N ASP A 60 9.05 13.95 -3.83
CA ASP A 60 9.62 14.84 -2.80
C ASP A 60 10.91 15.50 -3.28
N LEU A 61 11.08 16.77 -2.94
CA LEU A 61 12.37 17.46 -3.05
C LEU A 61 13.12 17.28 -1.73
N VAL A 62 14.39 16.89 -1.81
CA VAL A 62 15.19 16.57 -0.62
C VAL A 62 16.58 17.17 -0.69
N HIS A 63 17.14 17.56 0.46
CA HIS A 63 18.55 17.93 0.56
C HIS A 63 19.41 16.70 0.74
N VAL A 64 20.42 16.56 -0.12
CA VAL A 64 21.32 15.41 -0.15
C VAL A 64 22.73 15.90 0.08
N ARG A 65 23.46 15.21 0.95
CA ARG A 65 24.91 15.39 1.05
C ARG A 65 25.58 14.52 -0.03
N PRO A 66 26.21 15.11 -1.05
CA PRO A 66 26.95 14.36 -2.05
C PRO A 66 28.18 13.70 -1.42
N GLY A 67 28.63 12.61 -2.02
CA GLY A 67 29.78 11.83 -1.58
C GLY A 67 29.74 10.41 -2.14
N ALA A 68 30.77 9.61 -1.87
CA ALA A 68 30.85 8.22 -2.31
C ALA A 68 29.65 7.36 -1.83
N LYS A 69 29.05 7.74 -0.70
CA LYS A 69 27.78 7.23 -0.20
C LYS A 69 26.85 8.42 0.05
N PRO A 70 26.02 8.82 -0.94
CA PRO A 70 25.12 9.94 -0.75
C PRO A 70 24.11 9.63 0.36
N VAL A 71 23.73 10.67 1.11
CA VAL A 71 22.76 10.54 2.20
C VAL A 71 21.75 11.68 2.09
N VAL A 72 20.46 11.33 2.12
CA VAL A 72 19.36 12.29 2.24
C VAL A 72 19.29 12.78 3.69
N LEU A 73 19.32 14.10 3.86
CA LEU A 73 19.30 14.74 5.16
C LEU A 73 17.88 15.03 5.63
N TYR A 74 17.07 15.73 4.81
CA TYR A 74 15.69 16.13 5.13
C TYR A 74 14.93 16.52 3.85
N ALA A 75 13.60 16.52 3.92
CA ALA A 75 12.71 17.00 2.85
C ALA A 75 12.69 18.54 2.79
N VAL A 76 12.44 19.07 1.60
CA VAL A 76 12.21 20.49 1.35
C VAL A 76 10.69 20.73 1.42
N GLY A 77 10.25 21.56 2.37
CA GLY A 77 8.83 21.88 2.57
C GLY A 77 8.25 21.30 3.86
N ASP A 78 6.92 21.23 3.94
CA ASP A 78 6.21 20.66 5.09
C ASP A 78 6.58 19.19 5.28
N ASP A 79 6.70 18.76 6.55
CA ASP A 79 7.04 17.38 6.88
C ASP A 79 5.91 16.44 6.39
N PRO A 80 6.17 15.53 5.42
CA PRO A 80 5.16 14.59 4.94
C PRO A 80 4.78 13.54 6.00
N GLY A 81 5.48 13.51 7.14
CA GLY A 81 5.24 12.61 8.26
C GLY A 81 4.29 13.12 9.34
N SER A 82 3.68 14.31 9.20
CA SER A 82 2.62 14.70 10.15
C SER A 82 1.48 13.68 10.09
N ALA A 83 1.03 13.18 11.24
CA ALA A 83 -0.02 12.18 11.30
C ALA A 83 -1.26 12.73 10.59
N ASN A 84 -1.55 12.17 9.41
CA ASN A 84 -2.73 12.50 8.63
C ASN A 84 -3.96 12.40 9.53
N GLU A 85 -4.74 13.48 9.62
CA GLU A 85 -5.98 13.56 10.40
C GLU A 85 -6.92 12.38 10.12
N ALA A 86 -6.94 11.87 8.88
CA ALA A 86 -7.69 10.68 8.49
C ALA A 86 -7.15 9.39 9.13
N SER A 87 -5.83 9.22 9.24
CA SER A 87 -5.23 8.07 9.92
C SER A 87 -5.45 8.12 11.44
N VAL A 88 -5.39 9.32 12.02
CA VAL A 88 -5.74 9.53 13.44
C VAL A 88 -7.22 9.24 13.67
N ARG A 89 -8.10 9.67 12.76
CA ARG A 89 -9.54 9.41 12.84
C ARG A 89 -9.90 7.94 12.62
N GLU A 90 -9.16 7.23 11.77
CA GLU A 90 -9.32 5.78 11.57
C GLU A 90 -8.88 4.99 12.81
N LEU A 91 -7.70 5.28 13.38
CA LEU A 91 -7.27 4.69 14.66
C LEU A 91 -8.23 5.04 15.80
N ALA A 92 -8.69 6.29 15.87
CA ALA A 92 -9.65 6.71 16.90
C ALA A 92 -10.98 5.96 16.76
N ARG A 93 -11.44 5.67 15.53
CA ARG A 93 -12.62 4.82 15.31
C ARG A 93 -12.36 3.37 15.69
N GLU A 94 -11.17 2.84 15.44
CA GLU A 94 -10.78 1.48 15.83
C GLU A 94 -10.73 1.34 17.36
N VAL A 95 -10.14 2.31 18.07
CA VAL A 95 -10.07 2.34 19.55
C VAL A 95 -11.45 2.58 20.17
N ALA A 96 -12.27 3.45 19.58
CA ALA A 96 -13.63 3.69 20.06
C ALA A 96 -14.56 2.48 19.92
N VAL A 97 -14.18 1.43 19.18
CA VAL A 97 -14.95 0.18 19.09
C VAL A 97 -14.90 -0.63 20.39
N ASP A 98 -13.86 -0.47 21.22
CA ASP A 98 -13.66 -1.24 22.45
C ASP A 98 -14.19 -0.54 23.72
N GLU A 99 -14.61 0.72 23.62
CA GLU A 99 -15.08 1.48 24.78
C GLU A 99 -16.61 1.45 24.86
N ALA A 100 -17.15 0.81 25.90
CA ALA A 100 -18.56 0.87 26.27
C ALA A 100 -18.92 2.29 26.77
N ALA A 101 -18.97 3.25 25.85
CA ALA A 101 -19.24 4.64 26.15
C ALA A 101 -20.75 4.91 26.19
N VAL A 102 -21.25 5.32 27.35
CA VAL A 102 -22.53 6.03 27.45
C VAL A 102 -22.35 7.37 26.74
N SER A 103 -22.89 7.50 25.53
CA SER A 103 -22.66 8.67 24.67
C SER A 103 -23.61 9.84 24.94
N ALA A 104 -24.72 9.61 25.63
CA ALA A 104 -25.67 10.64 26.03
C ALA A 104 -26.50 10.21 27.26
N ALA A 105 -26.68 11.15 28.19
CA ALA A 105 -27.63 11.07 29.29
C ALA A 105 -28.27 12.45 29.45
N THR A 106 -29.57 12.50 29.76
CA THR A 106 -30.29 13.75 30.02
C THR A 106 -31.13 13.64 31.28
N TRP A 107 -31.37 14.76 31.95
CA TRP A 107 -32.18 14.86 33.17
C TRP A 107 -33.24 15.94 33.00
N GLY A 108 -34.45 15.70 33.49
CA GLY A 108 -35.56 16.64 33.37
C GLY A 108 -36.92 15.95 33.42
N THR A 109 -37.99 16.74 33.28
CA THR A 109 -39.38 16.26 33.29
C THR A 109 -39.92 15.92 31.91
N ALA A 110 -39.23 16.29 30.83
CA ALA A 110 -39.63 16.01 29.46
C ALA A 110 -38.90 14.77 28.91
N ALA A 111 -39.63 13.92 28.19
CA ALA A 111 -39.03 12.83 27.44
C ALA A 111 -38.13 13.38 26.33
N PRO A 112 -36.92 12.83 26.12
CA PRO A 112 -36.07 13.24 25.02
C PRO A 112 -36.72 12.90 23.67
N SER A 113 -36.55 13.77 22.68
CA SER A 113 -37.02 13.51 21.31
C SER A 113 -36.17 12.44 20.61
N GLY A 114 -36.80 11.60 19.78
CA GLY A 114 -36.13 10.57 18.98
C GLY A 114 -36.32 9.15 19.53
N SER A 115 -35.79 8.15 18.82
CA SER A 115 -35.81 6.73 19.21
C SER A 115 -34.50 6.30 19.86
N GLY A 116 -34.51 5.20 20.61
CA GLY A 116 -33.30 4.64 21.26
C GLY A 116 -33.06 5.12 22.70
N TRP A 117 -33.97 5.92 23.25
CA TRP A 117 -33.93 6.31 24.66
C TRP A 117 -34.52 5.22 25.55
N GLN A 118 -33.81 4.88 26.62
CA GLN A 118 -34.35 4.04 27.70
C GLN A 118 -34.62 4.89 28.93
N GLN A 119 -35.82 4.75 29.49
CA GLN A 119 -36.16 5.41 30.73
C GLN A 119 -35.53 4.65 31.91
N ALA A 120 -34.67 5.35 32.66
CA ALA A 120 -34.24 4.88 33.97
C ALA A 120 -35.39 5.01 34.98
N THR A 121 -35.58 3.99 35.80
CA THR A 121 -36.60 3.99 36.88
C THR A 121 -36.10 4.66 38.15
N THR A 122 -34.81 4.52 38.44
CA THR A 122 -34.23 5.03 39.68
C THR A 122 -32.79 5.51 39.43
N PRO A 123 -32.49 6.80 39.63
CA PRO A 123 -31.12 7.30 39.67
C PRO A 123 -30.56 7.30 41.09
N TRP A 124 -29.29 6.95 41.24
CA TRP A 124 -28.51 7.14 42.46
C TRP A 124 -27.28 7.95 42.15
N VAL A 125 -26.88 8.78 43.10
CA VAL A 125 -25.66 9.57 43.03
C VAL A 125 -24.88 9.30 44.29
N ARG A 126 -23.61 8.93 44.16
CA ARG A 126 -22.69 8.85 45.30
C ARG A 126 -21.42 9.61 45.01
N LYS A 127 -20.77 10.08 46.08
CA LYS A 127 -19.41 10.61 46.00
C LYS A 127 -18.45 9.47 46.32
N SER A 128 -17.53 9.19 45.42
CA SER A 128 -16.48 8.18 45.61
C SER A 128 -15.42 8.68 46.60
N GLY A 129 -14.59 7.77 47.10
CA GLY A 129 -13.52 8.10 48.07
C GLY A 129 -12.46 9.08 47.54
N ASP A 130 -12.34 9.22 46.23
CA ASP A 130 -11.47 10.18 45.53
C ASP A 130 -12.21 11.50 45.15
N GLY A 131 -13.45 11.68 45.62
CA GLY A 131 -14.20 12.92 45.48
C GLY A 131 -14.95 13.08 44.15
N ARG A 132 -14.97 12.06 43.29
CA ARG A 132 -15.75 12.06 42.04
C ARG A 132 -17.22 11.74 42.33
N THR A 133 -18.09 12.23 41.45
CA THR A 133 -19.51 11.90 41.50
C THR A 133 -19.77 10.71 40.59
N GLU A 134 -20.26 9.62 41.16
CA GLU A 134 -20.72 8.45 40.43
C GLU A 134 -22.24 8.48 40.34
N VAL A 135 -22.77 8.25 39.14
CA VAL A 135 -24.21 8.18 38.88
C VAL A 135 -24.54 6.77 38.41
N TYR A 136 -25.54 6.16 39.05
CA TYR A 136 -26.06 4.85 38.71
C TYR A 136 -27.53 4.98 38.30
N PHE A 137 -27.90 4.36 37.18
CA PHE A 137 -29.28 4.34 36.68
C PHE A 137 -29.78 2.90 36.67
N GLN A 138 -30.83 2.60 37.43
CA GLN A 138 -31.55 1.33 37.29
C GLN A 138 -32.54 1.44 36.14
N LEU A 139 -32.56 0.42 35.29
CA LEU A 139 -33.57 0.23 34.26
C LEU A 139 -34.66 -0.69 34.80
N GLY A 140 -35.94 -0.34 34.60
CA GLY A 140 -37.08 -1.15 35.06
C GLY A 140 -37.29 -2.41 34.22
N THR A 141 -36.97 -2.33 32.93
CA THR A 141 -36.91 -3.46 32.01
C THR A 141 -35.91 -3.08 30.93
N ALA A 142 -34.89 -3.91 30.70
CA ALA A 142 -33.94 -3.68 29.62
C ALA A 142 -34.61 -4.09 28.30
N SER A 143 -35.29 -3.15 27.63
CA SER A 143 -35.69 -3.33 26.24
C SER A 143 -34.68 -2.61 25.35
N ASP A 144 -33.74 -3.38 24.81
CA ASP A 144 -32.79 -2.88 23.83
C ASP A 144 -33.53 -2.66 22.49
N THR A 145 -34.22 -1.53 22.39
CA THR A 145 -34.67 -0.99 21.10
C THR A 145 -33.59 -0.07 20.57
N SER A 146 -32.36 -0.57 20.49
CA SER A 146 -31.30 0.10 19.74
C SER A 146 -31.85 0.48 18.37
N PRO A 147 -31.67 1.73 17.93
CA PRO A 147 -31.97 2.07 16.55
C PRO A 147 -31.22 1.09 15.64
N PRO A 148 -31.78 0.71 14.48
CA PRO A 148 -31.13 -0.25 13.59
C PRO A 148 -29.70 0.24 13.36
N SER A 149 -28.72 -0.58 13.78
CA SER A 149 -27.31 -0.28 13.53
C SER A 149 -27.19 0.05 12.06
N SER A 150 -26.65 1.23 11.73
CA SER A 150 -26.16 1.45 10.37
C SER A 150 -25.26 0.26 10.05
N ALA A 151 -25.53 -0.47 8.98
CA ALA A 151 -24.71 -1.61 8.59
C ALA A 151 -23.25 -1.15 8.61
N LYS A 152 -22.40 -1.81 9.41
CA LYS A 152 -20.99 -1.45 9.49
C LYS A 152 -20.27 -2.22 8.39
N ALA A 153 -19.42 -1.52 7.65
CA ALA A 153 -18.59 -2.17 6.65
C ALA A 153 -17.78 -3.33 7.28
N PRO A 154 -17.74 -4.51 6.65
CA PRO A 154 -16.88 -5.60 7.09
C PRO A 154 -15.42 -5.17 7.19
N ARG A 155 -14.67 -5.77 8.12
CA ARG A 155 -13.23 -5.51 8.29
C ARG A 155 -12.47 -5.81 6.99
N SER A 156 -11.56 -4.90 6.61
CA SER A 156 -10.66 -5.09 5.47
C SER A 156 -9.77 -6.32 5.66
N VAL A 157 -9.37 -6.95 4.57
CA VAL A 157 -8.51 -8.15 4.58
C VAL A 157 -7.35 -7.98 3.62
N THR A 158 -6.20 -8.57 3.93
CA THR A 158 -5.05 -8.62 3.02
C THR A 158 -4.76 -10.06 2.63
N ILE A 159 -4.70 -10.31 1.32
CA ILE A 159 -4.48 -11.63 0.72
C ILE A 159 -3.11 -11.63 0.04
N THR A 160 -2.27 -12.60 0.40
CA THR A 160 -0.99 -12.85 -0.27
C THR A 160 -1.14 -13.95 -1.33
N PRO A 161 -0.36 -13.92 -2.42
CA PRO A 161 -0.29 -15.03 -3.37
C PRO A 161 0.16 -16.31 -2.67
N ASN A 162 -0.36 -17.46 -3.12
CA ASN A 162 0.13 -18.79 -2.72
C ASN A 162 1.49 -19.06 -3.35
N SER A 163 1.65 -18.60 -4.60
CA SER A 163 2.85 -18.78 -5.39
C SER A 163 2.95 -17.69 -6.45
N SER A 164 4.14 -17.57 -7.01
CA SER A 164 4.42 -16.67 -8.12
C SER A 164 5.51 -17.26 -9.00
N GLY A 165 5.58 -16.87 -10.27
CA GLY A 165 6.61 -17.38 -11.17
C GLY A 165 6.60 -16.70 -12.53
N SER A 166 7.43 -17.19 -13.44
CA SER A 166 7.53 -16.74 -14.83
C SER A 166 7.46 -17.91 -15.79
N TRP A 167 6.87 -17.69 -16.97
CA TRP A 167 6.73 -18.66 -18.04
C TRP A 167 7.33 -18.13 -19.34
N ARG A 168 8.03 -19.00 -20.05
CA ARG A 168 8.72 -18.67 -21.29
C ARG A 168 8.71 -19.87 -22.23
N GLY A 169 8.44 -19.62 -23.51
CA GLY A 169 8.54 -20.66 -24.55
C GLY A 169 7.66 -21.88 -24.28
N GLY A 170 6.44 -21.67 -23.76
CA GLY A 170 5.47 -22.75 -23.58
C GLY A 170 5.48 -23.41 -22.20
N ARG A 171 6.39 -23.04 -21.29
CA ARG A 171 6.60 -23.74 -20.01
C ARG A 171 7.00 -22.78 -18.87
N PRO A 172 6.98 -23.22 -17.60
CA PRO A 172 7.66 -22.53 -16.50
C PRO A 172 9.11 -22.22 -16.86
N ASP A 173 9.58 -21.02 -16.53
CA ASP A 173 10.95 -20.59 -16.80
C ASP A 173 11.86 -20.95 -15.62
N ASP A 174 12.69 -21.98 -15.81
CA ASP A 174 13.66 -22.46 -14.82
C ASP A 174 14.67 -21.38 -14.39
N TYR A 175 14.89 -20.35 -15.22
CA TYR A 175 15.80 -19.24 -14.93
C TYR A 175 15.16 -18.08 -14.18
N ALA A 176 13.83 -18.09 -13.99
CA ALA A 176 13.09 -16.98 -13.40
C ALA A 176 11.97 -17.46 -12.48
N SER A 177 12.29 -17.58 -11.18
CA SER A 177 11.33 -17.98 -10.14
C SER A 177 10.38 -16.87 -9.69
N ALA A 178 10.54 -15.64 -10.17
CA ALA A 178 9.63 -14.53 -9.86
C ALA A 178 8.93 -14.02 -11.12
N PRO A 179 7.79 -13.33 -10.98
CA PRO A 179 7.11 -12.70 -12.11
C PRO A 179 8.03 -11.75 -12.87
N MET A 180 8.19 -12.00 -14.17
CA MET A 180 8.97 -11.15 -15.06
C MET A 180 8.19 -10.84 -16.33
N GLN A 181 8.49 -9.70 -16.92
CA GLN A 181 8.00 -9.28 -18.24
C GLN A 181 9.19 -9.02 -19.18
N GLY A 182 8.93 -9.04 -20.50
CA GLY A 182 9.93 -8.78 -21.52
C GLY A 182 10.94 -9.91 -21.72
N ASP A 183 12.01 -9.59 -22.45
CA ASP A 183 13.11 -10.48 -22.78
C ASP A 183 14.44 -9.72 -22.85
N TRP A 184 15.41 -10.10 -22.01
CA TRP A 184 16.77 -9.58 -22.07
C TRP A 184 17.71 -10.36 -22.98
N THR A 185 17.51 -11.67 -23.12
CA THR A 185 18.50 -12.59 -23.72
C THR A 185 18.19 -12.92 -25.18
N GLY A 186 17.00 -12.59 -25.67
CA GLY A 186 16.54 -12.95 -27.02
C GLY A 186 15.96 -14.37 -27.14
N GLY A 187 15.79 -15.08 -26.02
CA GLY A 187 15.19 -16.43 -25.98
C GLY A 187 13.66 -16.46 -25.87
N GLY A 188 12.98 -15.32 -26.08
CA GLY A 188 11.52 -15.17 -26.02
C GLY A 188 11.02 -14.39 -24.80
N ASN A 189 9.82 -13.83 -24.91
CA ASN A 189 9.20 -13.00 -23.87
C ASN A 189 8.71 -13.83 -22.69
N ARG A 190 8.82 -13.26 -21.49
CA ARG A 190 8.35 -13.85 -20.24
C ARG A 190 6.94 -13.36 -19.89
N ARG A 191 6.12 -14.28 -19.38
CA ARG A 191 4.84 -13.99 -18.72
C ARG A 191 4.97 -14.32 -17.24
N GLY A 192 4.95 -13.32 -16.38
CA GLY A 192 4.95 -13.50 -14.92
C GLY A 192 3.52 -13.66 -14.38
N GLY A 193 3.37 -14.33 -13.24
CA GLY A 193 2.06 -14.53 -12.60
C GLY A 193 2.11 -14.63 -11.08
N TRP A 194 1.05 -14.15 -10.42
CA TRP A 194 0.78 -14.28 -9.00
C TRP A 194 -0.54 -15.04 -8.80
N PHE A 195 -0.48 -16.19 -8.12
CA PHE A 195 -1.59 -17.13 -8.02
C PHE A 195 -2.17 -17.14 -6.61
N TYR A 196 -3.47 -16.88 -6.48
CA TYR A 196 -4.15 -16.77 -5.19
C TYR A 196 -5.10 -17.94 -4.92
N GLY A 197 -5.32 -18.81 -5.92
CA GLY A 197 -6.34 -19.86 -5.85
C GLY A 197 -7.74 -19.26 -5.70
N ALA A 198 -8.50 -19.74 -4.71
CA ALA A 198 -9.82 -19.19 -4.40
C ALA A 198 -9.80 -18.07 -3.35
N LYS A 199 -8.64 -17.73 -2.76
CA LYS A 199 -8.56 -16.87 -1.56
C LYS A 199 -9.26 -15.53 -1.72
N ILE A 200 -9.14 -14.88 -2.88
CA ILE A 200 -9.75 -13.57 -3.13
C ILE A 200 -11.28 -13.70 -3.18
N ALA A 201 -11.80 -14.62 -3.99
CA ALA A 201 -13.24 -14.83 -4.12
C ALA A 201 -13.87 -15.28 -2.78
N THR A 202 -13.24 -16.21 -2.06
CA THR A 202 -13.68 -16.63 -0.72
C THR A 202 -13.72 -15.46 0.26
N ALA A 203 -12.73 -14.55 0.22
CA ALA A 203 -12.72 -13.38 1.08
C ALA A 203 -13.85 -12.38 0.78
N CYS A 204 -14.29 -12.33 -0.48
CA CYS A 204 -15.35 -11.43 -0.97
C CYS A 204 -16.76 -12.01 -0.89
N GLN A 205 -16.90 -13.31 -0.61
CA GLN A 205 -18.21 -13.98 -0.62
C GLN A 205 -19.18 -13.32 0.38
N GLY A 206 -20.36 -12.95 -0.11
CA GLY A 206 -21.40 -12.29 0.68
C GLY A 206 -21.09 -10.85 1.10
N LYS A 207 -20.06 -10.22 0.53
CA LYS A 207 -19.65 -8.85 0.86
C LYS A 207 -19.57 -7.99 -0.40
N THR A 208 -19.94 -6.72 -0.25
CA THR A 208 -19.76 -5.72 -1.31
C THR A 208 -18.36 -5.15 -1.21
N VAL A 209 -17.53 -5.38 -2.23
CA VAL A 209 -16.15 -4.87 -2.26
C VAL A 209 -16.14 -3.40 -2.69
N SER A 210 -15.61 -2.51 -1.86
CA SER A 210 -15.50 -1.08 -2.18
C SER A 210 -14.18 -0.75 -2.88
N SER A 211 -13.07 -1.39 -2.49
CA SER A 211 -11.75 -1.16 -3.08
C SER A 211 -10.85 -2.40 -3.02
N MET A 212 -9.97 -2.56 -4.01
CA MET A 212 -8.86 -3.51 -3.97
C MET A 212 -7.58 -2.76 -4.33
N ARG A 213 -6.57 -2.85 -3.46
CA ARG A 213 -5.25 -2.26 -3.68
C ARG A 213 -4.20 -3.35 -3.71
N VAL A 214 -3.35 -3.34 -4.72
CA VAL A 214 -2.26 -4.31 -4.87
C VAL A 214 -0.92 -3.65 -4.63
N SER A 215 -0.05 -4.32 -3.87
CA SER A 215 1.31 -3.84 -3.57
C SER A 215 2.36 -4.70 -4.26
N PHE A 216 3.31 -4.06 -4.93
CA PHE A 216 4.40 -4.69 -5.65
C PHE A 216 5.75 -4.11 -5.26
N THR A 217 6.80 -4.90 -5.46
CA THR A 217 8.19 -4.46 -5.34
C THR A 217 8.94 -4.80 -6.61
N ARG A 218 9.71 -3.86 -7.15
CA ARG A 218 10.61 -4.10 -8.28
C ARG A 218 11.87 -4.80 -7.78
N ARG A 219 12.19 -5.99 -8.30
CA ARG A 219 13.33 -6.78 -7.83
C ARG A 219 14.67 -6.18 -8.25
N ARG A 220 15.60 -6.10 -7.30
CA ARG A 220 17.04 -5.83 -7.55
C ARG A 220 17.67 -6.93 -8.39
N GLY A 221 18.69 -6.58 -9.17
CA GLY A 221 19.45 -7.53 -10.00
C GLY A 221 18.70 -8.11 -11.21
N SER A 222 17.56 -7.52 -11.60
CA SER A 222 16.80 -7.98 -12.76
C SER A 222 16.41 -6.81 -13.66
N GLY A 223 16.83 -6.84 -14.92
CA GLY A 223 16.45 -5.89 -15.95
C GLY A 223 16.88 -4.44 -15.72
N ARG A 224 16.15 -3.48 -16.29
CA ARG A 224 16.54 -2.06 -16.27
C ARG A 224 16.40 -1.47 -14.86
N ASN A 225 17.36 -0.61 -14.51
CA ASN A 225 17.38 0.13 -13.24
C ASN A 225 16.39 1.30 -13.21
N ALA A 226 16.15 1.92 -14.37
CA ALA A 226 15.21 3.02 -14.52
C ALA A 226 13.77 2.59 -14.21
N ARG A 227 12.86 3.56 -14.09
CA ARG A 227 11.43 3.31 -13.92
C ARG A 227 10.86 2.54 -15.11
N VAL A 228 10.38 1.32 -14.85
CA VAL A 228 9.75 0.43 -15.83
C VAL A 228 8.24 0.34 -15.55
N PRO A 229 7.37 0.51 -16.57
CA PRO A 229 5.93 0.32 -16.41
C PRO A 229 5.60 -1.16 -16.17
N MET A 230 4.64 -1.40 -15.29
CA MET A 230 4.11 -2.73 -15.01
C MET A 230 2.92 -3.00 -15.93
N HIS A 231 3.10 -3.87 -16.92
CA HIS A 231 2.07 -4.24 -17.89
C HIS A 231 1.23 -5.39 -17.34
N LEU A 232 0.28 -5.06 -16.47
CA LEU A 232 -0.47 -6.05 -15.71
C LEU A 232 -1.60 -6.66 -16.55
N TYR A 233 -1.91 -7.93 -16.29
CA TYR A 233 -3.06 -8.65 -16.83
C TYR A 233 -3.77 -9.42 -15.72
N LEU A 234 -4.99 -9.87 -15.97
CA LEU A 234 -5.64 -10.91 -15.17
C LEU A 234 -5.30 -12.31 -15.70
N HIS A 235 -5.54 -13.34 -14.89
CA HIS A 235 -5.63 -14.73 -15.33
C HIS A 235 -6.63 -15.50 -14.45
N ASP A 236 -7.02 -16.71 -14.86
CA ASP A 236 -8.04 -17.54 -14.22
C ASP A 236 -7.49 -18.83 -13.56
N TYR A 237 -6.18 -19.09 -13.67
CA TYR A 237 -5.52 -20.23 -13.04
C TYR A 237 -5.65 -20.26 -11.50
N GLN A 238 -6.06 -21.41 -10.97
CA GLN A 238 -6.04 -21.69 -9.52
C GLN A 238 -4.62 -21.96 -9.00
N GLN A 239 -3.78 -22.58 -9.83
CA GLN A 239 -2.41 -22.98 -9.53
C GLN A 239 -1.51 -22.68 -10.74
N PRO A 240 -0.18 -22.54 -10.53
CA PRO A 240 0.78 -22.37 -11.62
C PRO A 240 0.59 -23.42 -12.73
N PRO A 241 0.39 -23.04 -14.00
CA PRO A 241 0.25 -24.00 -15.08
C PRO A 241 1.57 -24.69 -15.42
N GLY A 242 1.51 -25.96 -15.84
CA GLY A 242 2.66 -26.65 -16.43
C GLY A 242 3.00 -26.18 -17.85
N GLY A 243 2.03 -25.58 -18.55
CA GLY A 243 2.20 -24.94 -19.86
C GLY A 243 2.32 -23.42 -19.76
N GLN A 244 2.30 -22.72 -20.91
CA GLN A 244 2.35 -21.26 -20.95
C GLN A 244 1.22 -20.63 -20.12
N LEU A 245 1.56 -19.62 -19.32
CA LEU A 245 0.58 -18.76 -18.68
C LEU A 245 -0.25 -18.00 -19.73
N THR A 246 -1.55 -18.28 -19.81
CA THR A 246 -2.50 -17.50 -20.62
C THR A 246 -2.85 -16.19 -19.92
N LEU A 247 -2.91 -15.11 -20.69
CA LEU A 247 -3.27 -13.78 -20.21
C LEU A 247 -4.75 -13.54 -20.49
N GLY A 248 -5.46 -13.01 -19.50
CA GLY A 248 -6.82 -12.49 -19.63
C GLY A 248 -6.82 -10.99 -19.92
N SER A 249 -7.76 -10.27 -19.32
CA SER A 249 -7.91 -8.81 -19.49
C SER A 249 -6.64 -8.04 -19.15
N GLY A 250 -6.28 -7.06 -20.00
CA GLY A 250 -5.11 -6.18 -19.86
C GLY A 250 -4.54 -5.78 -21.24
N PRO A 251 -3.44 -5.01 -21.29
CA PRO A 251 -2.66 -4.57 -20.14
C PRO A 251 -3.33 -3.41 -19.39
N GLU A 252 -3.09 -3.33 -18.09
CA GLU A 252 -3.28 -2.12 -17.28
C GLU A 252 -1.92 -1.65 -16.75
N GLU A 253 -1.58 -0.38 -16.97
CA GLU A 253 -0.32 0.23 -16.52
C GLU A 253 -0.54 1.05 -15.24
N LEU A 254 -0.71 0.36 -14.11
CA LEU A 254 -1.06 1.02 -12.85
C LEU A 254 0.13 1.59 -12.07
N LEU A 255 1.34 1.08 -12.35
CA LEU A 255 2.56 1.46 -11.64
C LEU A 255 3.75 1.54 -12.60
N ARG A 256 4.68 2.43 -12.27
CA ARG A 256 5.99 2.52 -12.91
C ARG A 256 7.06 2.58 -11.83
N LEU A 257 7.90 1.56 -11.73
CA LEU A 257 8.81 1.37 -10.59
C LEU A 257 10.27 1.30 -11.05
N SER A 258 11.15 2.05 -10.39
CA SER A 258 12.60 1.85 -10.50
C SER A 258 13.05 0.64 -9.68
N VAL A 259 14.27 0.17 -9.91
CA VAL A 259 14.78 -1.03 -9.22
C VAL A 259 14.78 -0.86 -7.69
N GLY A 260 14.32 -1.88 -6.96
CA GLY A 260 14.19 -1.84 -5.49
C GLY A 260 12.95 -1.09 -4.99
N ALA A 261 12.28 -0.30 -5.84
CA ALA A 261 11.11 0.48 -5.45
C ALA A 261 9.92 -0.42 -5.07
N LYS A 262 9.13 0.04 -4.10
CA LYS A 262 7.82 -0.50 -3.75
C LYS A 262 6.73 0.47 -4.20
N GLY A 263 5.62 -0.06 -4.69
CA GLY A 263 4.43 0.73 -5.03
C GLY A 263 3.14 0.00 -4.71
N THR A 264 2.08 0.77 -4.48
CA THR A 264 0.72 0.27 -4.28
C THR A 264 -0.22 0.97 -5.24
N ALA A 265 -1.03 0.20 -5.97
CA ALA A 265 -2.02 0.74 -6.90
C ALA A 265 -3.43 0.23 -6.58
N THR A 266 -4.43 1.04 -6.88
CA THR A 266 -5.85 0.63 -6.80
C THR A 266 -6.22 -0.07 -8.10
N LEU A 267 -6.82 -1.26 -8.01
CA LEU A 267 -7.28 -2.00 -9.17
C LEU A 267 -8.54 -1.35 -9.78
N PRO A 268 -8.67 -1.31 -11.12
CA PRO A 268 -9.91 -0.88 -11.77
C PRO A 268 -11.13 -1.67 -11.29
N ALA A 269 -12.30 -1.03 -11.32
CA ALA A 269 -13.54 -1.66 -10.86
C ALA A 269 -13.86 -2.98 -11.60
N SER A 270 -13.59 -3.04 -12.91
CA SER A 270 -13.75 -4.25 -13.73
C SER A 270 -12.90 -5.41 -13.22
N TRP A 271 -11.64 -5.15 -12.88
CA TRP A 271 -10.72 -6.17 -12.35
C TRP A 271 -11.08 -6.60 -10.94
N ARG A 272 -11.44 -5.64 -10.08
CA ARG A 272 -11.95 -5.92 -8.73
C ARG A 272 -13.16 -6.84 -8.79
N ASN A 273 -14.11 -6.57 -9.69
CA ASN A 273 -15.31 -7.40 -9.86
C ASN A 273 -14.97 -8.81 -10.36
N ALA A 274 -14.04 -8.94 -11.32
CA ALA A 274 -13.61 -10.23 -11.84
C ALA A 274 -12.89 -11.09 -10.77
N LEU A 275 -12.04 -10.48 -9.96
CA LEU A 275 -11.35 -11.15 -8.86
C LEU A 275 -12.30 -11.51 -7.71
N ALA A 276 -13.24 -10.63 -7.38
CA ALA A 276 -14.22 -10.86 -6.32
C ALA A 276 -15.22 -11.98 -6.68
N SER A 277 -15.64 -12.07 -7.95
CA SER A 277 -16.52 -13.15 -8.43
C SER A 277 -15.79 -14.48 -8.66
N GLY A 278 -14.46 -14.44 -8.78
CA GLY A 278 -13.64 -15.61 -9.09
C GLY A 278 -13.57 -15.95 -10.59
N SER A 279 -14.08 -15.10 -11.47
CA SER A 279 -13.85 -15.23 -12.93
C SER A 279 -12.39 -14.95 -13.31
N ALA A 280 -11.71 -14.11 -12.53
CA ALA A 280 -10.25 -14.04 -12.46
C ALA A 280 -9.76 -14.56 -11.10
N ARG A 281 -8.59 -15.18 -11.09
CA ARG A 281 -7.99 -15.82 -9.91
C ARG A 281 -6.59 -15.33 -9.58
N GLY A 282 -6.07 -14.40 -10.37
CA GLY A 282 -4.80 -13.76 -10.08
C GLY A 282 -4.40 -12.70 -11.09
N LEU A 283 -3.16 -12.25 -10.93
CA LEU A 283 -2.55 -11.19 -11.70
C LEU A 283 -1.40 -11.79 -12.51
N ALA A 284 -1.23 -11.31 -13.73
CA ALA A 284 -0.11 -11.62 -14.59
C ALA A 284 0.60 -10.34 -15.02
N ILE A 285 1.79 -10.49 -15.57
CA ILE A 285 2.57 -9.38 -16.11
C ILE A 285 3.27 -9.81 -17.38
N TYR A 286 3.21 -8.98 -18.42
CA TYR A 286 3.75 -9.31 -19.72
C TYR A 286 4.08 -8.07 -20.52
N ASP A 287 5.23 -8.11 -21.18
CA ASP A 287 5.61 -7.17 -22.22
C ASP A 287 6.50 -7.89 -23.23
N SER A 288 6.68 -7.30 -24.40
CA SER A 288 7.53 -7.81 -25.46
C SER A 288 8.85 -7.06 -25.59
N GLY A 289 9.95 -7.80 -25.72
CA GLY A 289 11.26 -7.23 -26.00
C GLY A 289 12.01 -6.71 -24.77
N ARG A 290 13.04 -5.90 -25.03
CA ARG A 290 14.05 -5.47 -24.04
C ARG A 290 13.72 -4.15 -23.34
N SER A 291 12.72 -3.41 -23.82
CA SER A 291 12.45 -2.05 -23.35
C SER A 291 12.00 -2.05 -21.91
N ASP A 292 10.98 -2.84 -21.57
CA ASP A 292 10.43 -2.91 -20.22
C ASP A 292 10.77 -4.24 -19.53
N TYR A 293 11.91 -4.85 -19.87
CA TYR A 293 12.35 -6.09 -19.21
C TYR A 293 12.62 -5.86 -17.71
N ALA A 294 11.87 -6.59 -16.88
CA ALA A 294 11.84 -6.37 -15.44
C ALA A 294 11.32 -7.61 -14.68
N GLY A 295 11.80 -7.79 -13.45
CA GLY A 295 11.28 -8.75 -12.46
C GLY A 295 10.65 -8.06 -11.25
N PHE A 296 9.59 -8.67 -10.72
CA PHE A 296 8.77 -8.11 -9.65
C PHE A 296 8.52 -9.14 -8.55
N GLY A 297 8.22 -8.64 -7.35
CA GLY A 297 7.76 -9.40 -6.19
C GLY A 297 6.53 -8.73 -5.58
N GLY A 298 6.12 -9.19 -4.40
CA GLY A 298 4.88 -8.73 -3.77
C GLY A 298 3.66 -9.41 -4.39
N GLY A 299 2.67 -8.61 -4.78
CA GLY A 299 1.34 -9.09 -5.19
C GLY A 299 0.38 -9.23 -4.01
N SER A 300 0.61 -8.57 -2.88
CA SER A 300 -0.38 -8.59 -1.79
C SER A 300 -1.56 -7.68 -2.17
N ILE A 301 -2.78 -8.21 -2.06
CA ILE A 301 -4.03 -7.46 -2.34
C ILE A 301 -4.73 -7.16 -1.02
N SER A 302 -4.90 -5.88 -0.71
CA SER A 302 -5.75 -5.40 0.37
C SER A 302 -7.14 -5.09 -0.17
N ILE A 303 -8.17 -5.65 0.48
CA ILE A 303 -9.57 -5.59 0.09
C ILE A 303 -10.34 -4.84 1.17
N SER A 304 -11.06 -3.80 0.77
CA SER A 304 -11.99 -3.06 1.64
C SER A 304 -13.42 -3.31 1.18
N PHE A 305 -14.35 -3.33 2.13
CA PHE A 305 -15.76 -3.59 1.90
C PHE A 305 -16.61 -2.35 2.16
N SER A 306 -17.81 -2.29 1.60
CA SER A 306 -18.81 -1.30 2.01
C SER A 306 -19.72 -1.88 3.09
N ALA A 307 -20.37 -0.97 3.82
CA ALA A 307 -21.54 -1.26 4.65
C ALA A 307 -22.65 -1.92 3.84
#